data_AF-A0AAU9ELH5-F1
#
_entry.id   AF-A0AAU9ELH5-F1
#
_cell.length_a   1.000
_cell.length_b   1.000
_cell.length_c   1.000
_cell.angle_alpha   90.00
_cell.angle_beta   90.00
_cell.angle_gamma   90.00
#
_symmetry.space_group_name_H-M   'P 1'
#
loop_
_entity.id
_entity.type
_entity.pdbx_description
1 polymer ?
#
loop_
_entity_poly.entity_id
_entity_poly.type
_entity_poly.pdbx_seq_one_letter_code
_entity_poly.pdbx_strand_id
1 'polypeptide(L)'
;MKKYMFIILIVLGMFLLLACNNKVTIETHEDELVQVEVTATNFKIETILDQEESKIDVILKAKNDNSDIIWEKKWEGNQLTELPSNSDYVIFGDRIYIEVAANLYAMDINTGEEIFEPIIVGVIEIPILDKDGNIYCSGYYGPFLTKISLFGEIKWQVESIEEALWPGKPYIEGEYIYVPYQPINEGSFNVCQFELENGVEGNYYWIEENQLLWEKVEASSSLDKYNISNILDNNKNTAWVEGKDDSGIDEWIYFESPIEKTVSKMIISNGYHKSNELYINNNRVDLLEIETSDGSSIEIGIVDHMLPIEIEFEEPLKTNSIKLIIKSVFSGEKYDDTVISGIKFY
;
A
#
# COMPACT_ATOMS: atom_id res chain seq x y z
N MET A 1 75.88 17.93 -6.72
CA MET A 1 74.71 17.05 -6.57
C MET A 1 73.68 17.42 -7.64
N LYS A 2 73.06 16.40 -8.26
CA LYS A 2 72.12 16.34 -9.41
C LYS A 2 71.09 17.50 -9.44
N LYS A 3 70.70 18.20 -10.53
CA LYS A 3 70.40 17.97 -11.98
C LYS A 3 68.96 17.45 -12.28
N TYR A 4 68.23 18.22 -13.13
CA TYR A 4 66.93 18.01 -13.83
C TYR A 4 65.64 18.24 -12.99
N MET A 5 64.75 19.22 -13.26
CA MET A 5 63.87 19.51 -14.41
C MET A 5 62.90 18.37 -14.75
N PHE A 6 61.60 18.53 -14.51
CA PHE A 6 60.53 18.09 -15.43
C PHE A 6 59.21 18.84 -15.17
N ILE A 7 58.66 19.34 -16.27
CA ILE A 7 57.34 19.95 -16.48
C ILE A 7 56.30 18.84 -16.48
N ILE A 8 55.12 19.06 -15.87
CA ILE A 8 53.89 18.35 -16.24
C ILE A 8 52.75 19.37 -16.35
N LEU A 9 52.50 19.77 -17.61
CA LEU A 9 51.18 20.10 -18.16
C LEU A 9 50.25 18.89 -17.98
N ILE A 10 48.95 19.11 -17.76
CA ILE A 10 47.81 18.35 -18.33
C ILE A 10 46.55 19.18 -17.98
N VAL A 11 46.15 20.11 -18.87
CA VAL A 11 45.07 19.98 -19.87
C VAL A 11 43.68 19.94 -19.23
N LEU A 12 42.96 21.07 -19.30
CA LEU A 12 41.50 21.08 -19.27
C LEU A 12 41.02 20.22 -20.46
N GLY A 13 40.62 18.99 -20.17
CA GLY A 13 39.91 18.15 -21.13
C GLY A 13 38.47 18.65 -21.22
N MET A 14 38.13 19.22 -22.37
CA MET A 14 36.77 19.54 -22.75
C MET A 14 36.02 18.21 -22.93
N PHE A 15 35.22 17.79 -21.95
CA PHE A 15 34.39 16.59 -22.08
C PHE A 15 33.22 16.92 -23.03
N LEU A 16 33.22 16.34 -24.23
CA LEU A 16 32.05 16.33 -25.08
C LEU A 16 31.17 15.14 -24.69
N LEU A 17 30.03 15.41 -24.06
CA LEU A 17 28.95 14.45 -23.87
C LEU A 17 28.19 14.28 -25.18
N LEU A 18 28.25 13.09 -25.78
CA LEU A 18 27.26 12.65 -26.76
C LEU A 18 26.46 11.50 -26.13
N ALA A 19 25.22 11.77 -25.74
CA ALA A 19 24.31 10.78 -25.18
C ALA A 19 23.68 9.94 -26.32
N CYS A 20 23.99 8.64 -26.33
CA CYS A 20 23.22 7.60 -27.01
C CYS A 20 23.17 6.40 -26.04
N ASN A 21 21.96 6.02 -25.62
CA ASN A 21 21.62 4.92 -24.70
C ASN A 21 22.51 4.76 -23.45
N ASN A 22 22.08 5.32 -22.31
CA ASN A 22 22.47 5.07 -20.90
C ASN A 22 23.95 4.79 -20.54
N LYS A 23 24.86 4.98 -21.48
CA LYS A 23 26.29 4.70 -21.37
C LYS A 23 27.02 5.98 -21.69
N VAL A 24 27.66 6.54 -20.67
CA VAL A 24 28.56 7.66 -20.87
C VAL A 24 29.89 7.09 -21.34
N THR A 25 30.36 7.57 -22.49
CA THR A 25 31.68 7.17 -23.01
C THR A 25 32.70 8.19 -22.53
N ILE A 26 33.69 7.74 -21.77
CA ILE A 26 34.76 8.58 -21.23
C ILE A 26 36.04 8.25 -22.00
N GLU A 27 36.61 9.25 -22.69
CA GLU A 27 37.96 9.15 -23.26
C GLU A 27 38.99 9.34 -22.15
N THR A 28 39.87 8.35 -22.00
CA THR A 28 41.02 8.43 -21.08
C THR A 28 42.29 8.83 -21.83
N HIS A 29 43.34 9.23 -21.11
CA HIS A 29 44.61 9.70 -21.67
C HIS A 29 45.39 8.67 -22.52
N GLU A 30 44.89 7.44 -22.66
CA GLU A 30 45.43 6.37 -23.48
C GLU A 30 44.35 5.73 -24.37
N ASP A 31 43.67 6.50 -25.25
CA ASP A 31 42.78 6.05 -26.35
C ASP A 31 41.73 4.94 -26.06
N GLU A 32 41.53 4.51 -24.81
CA GLU A 32 40.56 3.51 -24.40
C GLU A 32 39.27 4.22 -23.96
N LEU A 33 38.21 4.00 -24.75
CA LEU A 33 36.85 4.40 -24.46
C LEU A 33 36.28 3.49 -23.36
N VAL A 34 36.15 4.00 -22.14
CA VAL A 34 35.44 3.28 -21.06
C VAL A 34 33.98 3.68 -21.12
N GLN A 35 33.10 2.70 -21.33
CA GLN A 35 31.65 2.88 -21.15
C GLN A 35 31.34 2.76 -19.65
N VAL A 36 30.96 3.88 -19.04
CA VAL A 36 30.43 3.90 -17.68
C VAL A 36 28.91 3.87 -17.77
N GLU A 37 28.31 2.87 -17.15
CA GLU A 37 26.86 2.77 -16.99
C GLU A 37 26.43 3.76 -15.91
N VAL A 38 25.60 4.74 -16.27
CA VAL A 38 25.07 5.72 -15.32
C VAL A 38 23.63 5.32 -15.02
N THR A 39 23.39 4.89 -13.79
CA THR A 39 22.10 4.35 -13.36
C THR A 39 21.31 5.42 -12.61
N ALA A 40 20.01 5.48 -12.85
CA ALA A 40 19.11 6.31 -12.07
C ALA A 40 18.93 5.72 -10.66
N THR A 41 19.09 6.56 -9.64
CA THR A 41 18.96 6.16 -8.24
C THR A 41 17.91 6.98 -7.50
N ASN A 42 17.44 8.09 -8.08
CA ASN A 42 16.45 8.97 -7.48
C ASN A 42 15.50 9.55 -8.53
N PHE A 43 14.21 9.69 -8.19
CA PHE A 43 13.18 10.25 -9.08
C PHE A 43 12.43 11.37 -8.39
N LYS A 44 12.26 12.48 -9.11
CA LYS A 44 11.55 13.67 -8.63
C LYS A 44 10.46 14.05 -9.61
N ILE A 45 9.25 14.25 -9.10
CA ILE A 45 8.14 14.85 -9.85
C ILE A 45 8.13 16.36 -9.60
N GLU A 46 7.93 17.13 -10.66
CA GLU A 46 7.71 18.57 -10.63
C GLU A 46 6.45 18.91 -11.43
N THR A 47 5.58 19.72 -10.85
CA THR A 47 4.37 20.24 -11.49
C THR A 47 4.50 21.73 -11.76
N ILE A 48 4.20 22.15 -12.99
CA ILE A 48 4.28 23.55 -13.42
C ILE A 48 2.88 23.99 -13.84
N LEU A 49 2.33 24.94 -13.09
CA LEU A 49 0.98 25.47 -13.32
C LEU A 49 1.02 26.69 -14.25
N ASP A 50 0.26 26.64 -15.34
CA ASP A 50 -0.11 27.81 -16.12
C ASP A 50 -1.48 28.33 -15.65
N GLN A 51 -1.45 29.41 -14.86
CA GLN A 51 -2.65 30.04 -14.31
C GLN A 51 -3.51 30.75 -15.35
N GLU A 52 -2.93 31.16 -16.50
CA GLU A 52 -3.67 31.86 -17.55
C GLU A 52 -4.49 30.88 -18.39
N GLU A 53 -3.93 29.71 -18.69
CA GLU A 53 -4.59 28.69 -19.51
C GLU A 53 -5.33 27.61 -18.71
N SER A 54 -5.26 27.63 -17.37
CA SER A 54 -5.77 26.56 -16.49
C SER A 54 -5.22 25.18 -16.88
N LYS A 55 -3.93 25.16 -17.20
CA LYS A 55 -3.19 23.97 -17.62
C LYS A 55 -2.07 23.66 -16.65
N ILE A 56 -1.63 22.41 -16.66
CA ILE A 56 -0.54 21.96 -15.82
C ILE A 56 0.36 20.98 -16.57
N ASP A 57 1.66 21.24 -16.48
CA ASP A 57 2.69 20.34 -16.96
C ASP A 57 3.17 19.48 -15.79
N VAL A 58 3.33 18.19 -16.05
CA VAL A 58 3.93 17.24 -15.10
C VAL A 58 5.27 16.81 -15.67
N ILE A 59 6.31 16.85 -14.84
CA ILE A 59 7.68 16.49 -15.24
C ILE A 59 8.23 15.46 -14.25
N LEU A 60 8.53 14.26 -14.73
CA LEU A 60 9.28 13.25 -13.98
C LEU A 60 10.75 13.33 -14.38
N LYS A 61 11.64 13.50 -13.40
CA LYS A 61 13.10 13.56 -13.59
C LYS A 61 13.78 12.42 -12.88
N ALA A 62 14.56 11.63 -13.62
CA ALA A 62 15.46 10.65 -13.06
C ALA A 62 16.85 11.24 -12.85
N LYS A 63 17.45 10.96 -11.69
CA LYS A 63 18.73 11.50 -11.28
C LYS A 63 19.66 10.41 -10.75
N ASN A 64 20.95 10.63 -10.91
CA ASN A 64 21.99 9.83 -10.25
C ASN A 64 22.24 10.33 -8.82
N ASP A 65 23.15 9.66 -8.11
CA ASP A 65 23.55 10.02 -6.72
C ASP A 65 24.16 11.42 -6.61
N ASN A 66 24.72 11.95 -7.70
CA ASN A 66 25.27 13.30 -7.77
C ASN A 66 24.21 14.36 -8.07
N SER A 67 22.93 13.98 -8.17
CA SER A 67 21.79 14.82 -8.56
C SER A 67 21.80 15.31 -10.01
N ASP A 68 22.65 14.75 -10.87
CA ASP A 68 22.60 15.02 -12.31
C ASP A 68 21.37 14.35 -12.92
N ILE A 69 20.68 15.05 -13.81
CA ILE A 69 19.53 14.51 -14.53
C ILE A 69 20.03 13.55 -15.61
N ILE A 70 19.54 12.31 -15.56
CA ILE A 70 19.82 11.27 -16.56
C ILE A 70 18.81 11.38 -17.70
N TRP A 71 17.52 11.45 -17.35
CA TRP A 71 16.42 11.63 -18.30
C TRP A 71 15.28 12.41 -17.64
N GLU A 72 14.43 13.00 -18.49
CA GLU A 72 13.19 13.65 -18.07
C GLU A 72 12.03 13.24 -18.98
N LYS A 73 10.87 13.01 -18.38
CA LYS A 73 9.60 12.78 -19.07
C LYS A 73 8.66 13.94 -18.75
N LYS A 74 8.06 14.54 -19.78
CA LYS A 74 7.12 15.66 -19.67
C LYS A 74 5.76 15.27 -20.22
N TRP A 75 4.73 15.63 -19.48
CA TRP A 75 3.34 15.61 -19.92
C TRP A 75 2.84 17.05 -19.87
N GLU A 76 2.72 17.68 -21.03
CA GLU A 76 2.44 19.12 -21.14
C GLU A 76 0.96 19.40 -21.41
N GLY A 77 0.45 20.50 -20.87
CA GLY A 77 -0.86 21.03 -21.20
C GLY A 77 -2.04 20.22 -20.69
N ASN A 78 -1.86 19.46 -19.60
CA ASN A 78 -2.95 18.71 -18.97
C ASN A 78 -3.99 19.68 -18.40
N GLN A 79 -5.26 19.29 -18.43
CA GLN A 79 -6.33 20.08 -17.85
C GLN A 79 -6.20 20.11 -16.33
N LEU A 80 -6.25 21.32 -15.75
CA LEU A 80 -6.33 21.47 -14.31
C LEU A 80 -7.72 21.05 -13.81
N THR A 81 -7.75 20.18 -12.81
CA THR A 81 -8.96 19.75 -12.09
C THR A 81 -8.86 20.12 -10.61
N GLU A 82 -9.90 19.85 -9.83
CA GLU A 82 -9.87 19.92 -8.37
C GLU A 82 -8.99 18.83 -7.73
N LEU A 83 -8.79 17.72 -8.43
CA LEU A 83 -7.87 16.67 -8.04
C LEU A 83 -6.43 17.02 -8.46
N PRO A 84 -5.39 16.40 -7.84
CA PRO A 84 -4.01 16.49 -8.30
C PRO A 84 -3.88 16.19 -9.79
N SER A 85 -2.72 16.44 -10.41
CA SER A 85 -2.54 16.15 -11.85
C SER A 85 -1.68 14.92 -12.13
N ASN A 86 -1.11 14.37 -11.07
CA ASN A 86 -0.37 13.11 -11.07
C ASN A 86 -0.47 12.45 -9.70
N SER A 87 -0.28 11.13 -9.68
CA SER A 87 0.00 10.38 -8.46
C SER A 87 1.49 10.48 -8.08
N ASP A 88 1.84 9.99 -6.89
CA ASP A 88 3.21 9.48 -6.67
C ASP A 88 3.47 8.25 -7.55
N TYR A 89 4.71 7.79 -7.61
CA TYR A 89 5.10 6.64 -8.42
C TYR A 89 5.39 5.40 -7.57
N VAL A 90 5.24 4.23 -8.19
CA VAL A 90 5.72 2.96 -7.64
C VAL A 90 6.75 2.31 -8.56
N ILE A 91 7.70 1.60 -7.97
CA ILE A 91 8.76 0.91 -8.69
C ILE A 91 8.57 -0.59 -8.52
N PHE A 92 8.63 -1.33 -9.63
CA PHE A 92 8.69 -2.79 -9.62
C PHE A 92 9.76 -3.26 -10.60
N GLY A 93 10.82 -3.87 -10.07
CA GLY A 93 11.97 -4.27 -10.88
C GLY A 93 12.63 -3.05 -11.54
N ASP A 94 12.67 -3.06 -12.87
CA ASP A 94 13.25 -2.02 -13.71
C ASP A 94 12.22 -1.01 -14.24
N ARG A 95 11.04 -0.92 -13.61
CA ARG A 95 9.91 -0.12 -14.12
C ARG A 95 9.38 0.85 -13.08
N ILE A 96 8.98 2.01 -13.57
CA ILE A 96 8.25 3.04 -12.82
C ILE A 96 6.83 3.07 -13.34
N TYR A 97 5.86 3.07 -12.44
CA TYR A 97 4.44 3.27 -12.73
C TYR A 97 3.95 4.55 -12.08
N ILE A 98 3.27 5.39 -12.84
CA ILE A 98 2.74 6.69 -12.38
C ILE A 98 1.46 7.01 -13.14
N GLU A 99 0.49 7.57 -12.44
CA GLU A 99 -0.69 8.15 -13.07
C GLU A 99 -0.44 9.63 -13.34
N VAL A 100 -0.73 10.06 -14.56
CA VAL A 100 -0.68 11.47 -14.97
C VAL A 100 -1.93 11.76 -15.79
N ALA A 101 -2.70 12.76 -15.36
CA ALA A 101 -3.92 13.20 -16.03
C ALA A 101 -4.85 12.04 -16.45
N ALA A 102 -5.21 11.21 -15.47
CA ALA A 102 -6.09 10.04 -15.61
C ALA A 102 -5.52 8.81 -16.34
N ASN A 103 -4.26 8.85 -16.75
CA ASN A 103 -3.62 7.78 -17.50
C ASN A 103 -2.48 7.16 -16.70
N LEU A 104 -2.44 5.84 -16.62
CA LEU A 104 -1.30 5.09 -16.12
C LEU A 104 -0.21 5.02 -17.20
N TYR A 105 0.99 5.44 -16.83
CA TYR A 105 2.21 5.28 -17.60
C TYR A 105 3.11 4.26 -16.93
N ALA A 106 3.79 3.45 -17.73
CA ALA A 106 4.92 2.63 -17.30
C ALA A 106 6.17 3.05 -18.06
N MET A 107 7.27 3.24 -17.36
CA MET A 107 8.55 3.64 -17.95
C MET A 107 9.69 2.74 -17.49
N ASP A 108 10.65 2.52 -18.37
CA ASP A 108 11.95 1.96 -17.98
C ASP A 108 12.67 2.93 -17.05
N ILE A 109 13.14 2.41 -15.92
CA ILE A 109 13.77 3.19 -14.85
C ILE A 109 15.06 3.90 -15.30
N ASN A 110 15.76 3.34 -16.29
CA ASN A 110 17.06 3.82 -16.74
C ASN A 110 16.97 4.73 -17.95
N THR A 111 16.04 4.49 -18.89
CA THR A 111 15.91 5.28 -20.13
C THR A 111 14.79 6.32 -20.08
N GLY A 112 13.75 6.10 -19.25
CA GLY A 112 12.51 6.89 -19.28
C GLY A 112 11.62 6.59 -20.50
N GLU A 113 11.93 5.55 -21.28
CA GLU A 113 11.10 5.11 -22.39
C GLU A 113 9.83 4.43 -21.88
N GLU A 114 8.69 4.72 -22.52
CA GLU A 114 7.41 4.11 -22.18
C GLU A 114 7.40 2.62 -22.56
N ILE A 115 6.96 1.78 -21.62
CA ILE A 115 6.90 0.32 -21.78
C ILE A 115 5.64 -0.10 -22.56
N PHE A 116 4.55 0.65 -22.39
CA PHE A 116 3.27 0.41 -23.04
C PHE A 116 2.53 1.72 -23.31
N GLU A 117 1.55 1.67 -24.20
CA GLU A 117 0.65 2.79 -24.47
C GLU A 117 -0.15 3.18 -23.22
N PRO A 118 -0.31 4.47 -22.90
CA PRO A 118 -0.96 4.92 -21.67
C PRO A 118 -2.39 4.37 -21.53
N ILE A 119 -2.74 3.95 -20.30
CA ILE A 119 -4.01 3.30 -20.01
C ILE A 119 -4.87 4.23 -19.18
N ILE A 120 -6.11 4.49 -19.63
CA ILE A 120 -7.07 5.27 -18.85
C ILE A 120 -7.48 4.47 -17.62
N VAL A 121 -7.13 4.97 -16.44
CA VAL A 121 -7.45 4.36 -15.14
C VAL A 121 -8.29 5.27 -14.24
N GLY A 122 -8.62 6.46 -14.76
CA GLY A 122 -9.30 7.48 -13.99
C GLY A 122 -8.31 8.37 -13.26
N VAL A 123 -8.82 9.44 -12.65
CA VAL A 123 -8.03 10.40 -11.87
C VAL A 123 -7.85 9.82 -10.45
N ILE A 124 -7.01 10.35 -9.57
CA ILE A 124 -5.61 9.98 -9.33
C ILE A 124 -5.55 9.24 -7.99
N GLU A 125 -4.86 8.12 -7.92
CA GLU A 125 -4.33 7.58 -6.67
C GLU A 125 -2.94 6.99 -6.92
N ILE A 126 -2.15 6.72 -5.87
CA ILE A 126 -0.90 5.99 -6.08
C ILE A 126 -1.22 4.54 -6.51
N PRO A 127 -0.69 4.06 -7.67
CA PRO A 127 -0.89 2.68 -8.07
C PRO A 127 -0.37 1.72 -6.99
N ILE A 128 -1.06 0.61 -6.75
CA ILE A 128 -0.53 -0.46 -5.90
C ILE A 128 -0.11 -1.65 -6.74
N LEU A 129 0.80 -2.46 -6.21
CA LEU A 129 1.33 -3.63 -6.87
C LEU A 129 1.08 -4.87 -6.00
N ASP A 130 0.68 -5.98 -6.61
CA ASP A 130 0.74 -7.28 -5.95
C ASP A 130 2.14 -7.92 -6.05
N LYS A 131 2.31 -9.07 -5.39
CA LYS A 131 3.57 -9.84 -5.36
C LYS A 131 4.05 -10.27 -6.75
N ASP A 132 3.14 -10.39 -7.72
CA ASP A 132 3.42 -10.82 -9.09
C ASP A 132 3.62 -9.60 -10.02
N GLY A 133 3.49 -8.39 -9.47
CA GLY A 133 3.67 -7.13 -10.16
C GLY A 133 2.44 -6.65 -10.93
N ASN A 134 1.26 -7.27 -10.77
CA ASN A 134 0.06 -6.67 -11.33
C ASN A 134 -0.22 -5.34 -10.64
N ILE A 135 -0.61 -4.35 -11.42
CA ILE A 135 -0.86 -2.98 -11.02
C ILE A 135 -2.35 -2.81 -10.81
N TYR A 136 -2.73 -2.12 -9.73
CA TYR A 136 -4.11 -1.77 -9.45
C TYR A 136 -4.23 -0.26 -9.26
N CYS A 137 -5.18 0.32 -9.99
CA CYS A 137 -5.46 1.74 -10.01
C CYS A 137 -6.94 1.96 -9.70
N SER A 138 -7.25 2.80 -8.72
CA SER A 138 -8.61 3.26 -8.47
C SER A 138 -8.81 4.66 -9.06
N GLY A 139 -9.98 4.87 -9.66
CA GLY A 139 -10.25 6.07 -10.45
C GLY A 139 -11.46 6.87 -9.95
N TYR A 140 -11.26 8.14 -9.59
CA TYR A 140 -12.33 9.05 -9.15
C TYR A 140 -13.45 9.24 -10.17
N TYR A 141 -13.09 9.41 -11.45
CA TYR A 141 -14.03 9.63 -12.56
C TYR A 141 -14.20 8.41 -13.45
N GLY A 142 -13.81 7.25 -12.95
CA GLY A 142 -13.89 6.00 -13.68
C GLY A 142 -12.66 5.75 -14.56
N PRO A 143 -12.33 4.48 -14.81
CA PRO A 143 -12.89 3.27 -14.17
C PRO A 143 -12.67 3.25 -12.64
N PHE A 144 -13.63 2.74 -11.87
CA PHE A 144 -13.59 2.70 -10.41
C PHE A 144 -12.37 1.92 -9.88
N LEU A 145 -12.08 0.76 -10.48
CA LEU A 145 -10.90 -0.04 -10.17
C LEU A 145 -10.43 -0.79 -11.43
N THR A 146 -9.14 -0.73 -11.74
CA THR A 146 -8.55 -1.46 -12.87
C THR A 146 -7.39 -2.31 -12.41
N LYS A 147 -7.34 -3.58 -12.84
CA LYS A 147 -6.16 -4.44 -12.73
C LYS A 147 -5.45 -4.51 -14.07
N ILE A 148 -4.15 -4.27 -14.06
CA ILE A 148 -3.31 -4.20 -15.24
C ILE A 148 -2.08 -5.08 -15.00
N SER A 149 -1.66 -5.87 -15.98
CA SER A 149 -0.39 -6.59 -15.88
C SER A 149 0.81 -5.64 -15.99
N LEU A 150 1.98 -6.13 -15.59
CA LEU A 150 3.27 -5.47 -15.78
C LEU A 150 3.54 -4.94 -17.20
N PHE A 151 2.84 -5.45 -18.22
CA PHE A 151 3.04 -5.13 -19.62
C PHE A 151 1.88 -4.35 -20.25
N GLY A 152 0.96 -3.81 -19.44
CA GLY A 152 -0.11 -2.95 -19.92
C GLY A 152 -1.35 -3.70 -20.44
N GLU A 153 -1.44 -5.00 -20.22
CA GLU A 153 -2.69 -5.74 -20.49
C GLU A 153 -3.68 -5.49 -19.34
N ILE A 154 -4.83 -4.87 -19.62
CA ILE A 154 -5.96 -4.80 -18.67
C ILE A 154 -6.49 -6.21 -18.44
N LYS A 155 -6.38 -6.70 -17.21
CA LYS A 155 -6.86 -8.04 -16.81
C LYS A 155 -8.35 -8.03 -16.52
N TRP A 156 -8.79 -7.01 -15.79
CA TRP A 156 -10.19 -6.71 -15.55
C TRP A 156 -10.33 -5.26 -15.12
N GLN A 157 -11.54 -4.73 -15.25
CA GLN A 157 -11.87 -3.35 -14.96
C GLN A 157 -13.30 -3.28 -14.42
N VAL A 158 -13.47 -2.57 -13.31
CA VAL A 158 -14.75 -2.24 -12.70
C VAL A 158 -15.04 -0.78 -13.04
N GLU A 159 -16.07 -0.55 -13.85
CA GLU A 159 -16.39 0.80 -14.35
C GLU A 159 -16.88 1.73 -13.23
N SER A 160 -17.80 1.23 -12.39
CA SER A 160 -18.50 2.02 -11.38
C SER A 160 -19.11 1.13 -10.30
N ILE A 161 -19.30 1.69 -9.11
CA ILE A 161 -20.06 1.09 -8.02
C ILE A 161 -21.24 2.02 -7.69
N GLU A 162 -22.45 1.49 -7.66
CA GLU A 162 -23.69 2.29 -7.58
C GLU A 162 -23.76 3.14 -6.30
N GLU A 163 -23.22 2.65 -5.19
CA GLU A 163 -23.27 3.33 -3.89
C GLU A 163 -22.01 4.16 -3.58
N ALA A 164 -21.02 4.18 -4.47
CA ALA A 164 -19.70 4.73 -4.21
C ALA A 164 -19.40 6.00 -5.02
N LEU A 165 -18.84 6.98 -4.33
CA LEU A 165 -18.11 8.12 -4.87
C LEU A 165 -16.65 7.99 -4.44
N TRP A 166 -15.75 8.57 -5.24
CA TRP A 166 -14.39 8.88 -4.80
C TRP A 166 -13.70 7.68 -4.13
N PRO A 167 -13.38 6.62 -4.90
CA PRO A 167 -12.54 5.56 -4.38
C PRO A 167 -11.24 6.14 -3.86
N GLY A 168 -10.79 5.67 -2.70
CA GLY A 168 -9.47 5.92 -2.16
C GLY A 168 -8.47 4.86 -2.61
N LYS A 169 -7.30 4.89 -1.98
CA LYS A 169 -6.22 3.93 -2.24
C LYS A 169 -6.64 2.49 -1.92
N PRO A 170 -6.57 1.56 -2.88
CA PRO A 170 -6.88 0.17 -2.64
C PRO A 170 -5.82 -0.52 -1.78
N TYR A 171 -6.17 -1.68 -1.22
CA TYR A 171 -5.23 -2.59 -0.54
C TYR A 171 -5.62 -4.05 -0.79
N ILE A 172 -4.63 -4.94 -0.70
CA ILE A 172 -4.77 -6.36 -1.03
C ILE A 172 -4.61 -7.21 0.22
N GLU A 173 -5.54 -8.14 0.43
CA GLU A 173 -5.49 -9.12 1.51
C GLU A 173 -6.02 -10.47 1.01
N GLY A 174 -5.18 -11.51 1.11
CA GLY A 174 -5.50 -12.85 0.62
C GLY A 174 -5.81 -12.84 -0.88
N GLU A 175 -6.99 -13.35 -1.22
CA GLU A 175 -7.48 -13.46 -2.61
C GLU A 175 -8.35 -12.25 -3.03
N TYR A 176 -8.36 -11.18 -2.23
CA TYR A 176 -9.23 -10.02 -2.43
C TYR A 176 -8.47 -8.69 -2.47
N ILE A 177 -9.04 -7.73 -3.18
CA ILE A 177 -8.67 -6.32 -3.15
C ILE A 177 -9.83 -5.51 -2.59
N TYR A 178 -9.51 -4.54 -1.75
CA TYR A 178 -10.47 -3.72 -1.04
C TYR A 178 -10.26 -2.27 -1.45
N VAL A 179 -11.34 -1.57 -1.76
CA VAL A 179 -11.31 -0.18 -2.17
C VAL A 179 -12.16 0.63 -1.19
N PRO A 180 -11.54 1.44 -0.31
CA PRO A 180 -12.30 2.41 0.46
C PRO A 180 -12.93 3.45 -0.47
N TYR A 181 -14.08 3.98 -0.13
CA TYR A 181 -14.78 4.97 -0.97
C TYR A 181 -15.68 5.87 -0.11
N GLN A 182 -16.03 7.04 -0.66
CA GLN A 182 -17.04 7.91 -0.07
C GLN A 182 -18.45 7.46 -0.47
N PRO A 183 -19.36 7.15 0.48
CA PRO A 183 -20.72 6.74 0.14
C PRO A 183 -21.56 7.87 -0.48
N ILE A 184 -22.45 7.53 -1.42
CA ILE A 184 -23.45 8.48 -1.96
C ILE A 184 -24.54 8.79 -0.93
N ASN A 185 -25.01 7.77 -0.20
CA ASN A 185 -26.14 7.87 0.71
C ASN A 185 -25.72 7.54 2.15
N GLU A 186 -26.37 8.20 3.10
CA GLU A 186 -26.35 7.78 4.50
C GLU A 186 -27.03 6.40 4.58
N GLY A 187 -26.31 5.36 4.98
CA GLY A 187 -26.78 3.99 4.72
C GLY A 187 -25.84 3.14 3.88
N SER A 188 -24.83 3.75 3.24
CA SER A 188 -23.91 3.04 2.35
C SER A 188 -22.59 2.70 3.04
N PHE A 189 -21.97 1.63 2.56
CA PHE A 189 -20.68 1.14 3.02
C PHE A 189 -19.55 2.12 2.66
N ASN A 190 -18.37 1.95 3.28
CA ASN A 190 -17.19 2.78 3.03
C ASN A 190 -16.04 1.99 2.40
N VAL A 191 -16.18 0.67 2.24
CA VAL A 191 -15.22 -0.20 1.56
C VAL A 191 -15.99 -1.24 0.76
N CYS A 192 -15.53 -1.49 -0.47
CA CYS A 192 -16.00 -2.60 -1.29
C CYS A 192 -14.84 -3.57 -1.54
N GLN A 193 -15.18 -4.86 -1.61
CA GLN A 193 -14.25 -5.95 -1.86
C GLN A 193 -14.41 -6.46 -3.30
N PHE A 194 -13.33 -6.87 -3.92
CA PHE A 194 -13.33 -7.55 -5.22
C PHE A 194 -12.40 -8.75 -5.18
N GLU A 195 -12.75 -9.83 -5.87
CA GLU A 195 -11.85 -10.97 -6.11
C GLU A 195 -10.65 -10.53 -6.97
N LEU A 196 -9.42 -10.82 -6.52
CA LEU A 196 -8.20 -10.46 -7.26
C LEU A 196 -8.13 -11.10 -8.64
N GLU A 197 -8.67 -12.31 -8.77
CA GLU A 197 -8.58 -13.11 -10.00
C GLU A 197 -9.33 -12.44 -11.15
N ASN A 198 -10.54 -11.95 -10.91
CA ASN A 198 -11.50 -11.62 -11.96
C ASN A 198 -12.23 -10.27 -11.75
N GLY A 199 -11.99 -9.57 -10.65
CA GLY A 199 -12.64 -8.30 -10.34
C GLY A 199 -14.11 -8.42 -9.97
N VAL A 200 -14.60 -9.63 -9.66
CA VAL A 200 -15.97 -9.85 -9.21
C VAL A 200 -16.16 -9.17 -7.86
N GLU A 201 -17.16 -8.31 -7.81
CA GLU A 201 -17.59 -7.60 -6.60
C GLU A 201 -18.06 -8.59 -5.52
N GLY A 202 -17.49 -8.44 -4.33
CA GLY A 202 -17.72 -9.28 -3.17
C GLY A 202 -18.51 -8.55 -2.09
N ASN A 203 -17.96 -8.54 -0.88
CA ASN A 203 -18.61 -7.92 0.27
C ASN A 203 -18.42 -6.41 0.32
N TYR A 204 -19.27 -5.76 1.12
CA TYR A 204 -19.18 -4.35 1.44
C TYR A 204 -19.09 -4.14 2.94
N TYR A 205 -18.29 -3.16 3.36
CA TYR A 205 -17.99 -2.91 4.77
C TYR A 205 -18.18 -1.46 5.17
N TRP A 206 -18.75 -1.28 6.36
CA TRP A 206 -18.90 0.01 7.00
C TRP A 206 -17.67 0.34 7.84
N ILE A 207 -17.05 1.49 7.58
CA ILE A 207 -16.06 2.07 8.49
C ILE A 207 -16.80 3.11 9.31
N GLU A 208 -16.78 2.96 10.64
CA GLU A 208 -17.38 3.97 11.52
C GLU A 208 -16.56 5.26 11.49
N GLU A 209 -17.19 6.39 11.85
CA GLU A 209 -16.49 7.69 11.90
C GLU A 209 -15.24 7.59 12.80
N ASN A 210 -14.09 8.02 12.27
CA ASN A 210 -12.76 7.93 12.90
C ASN A 210 -12.17 6.52 13.05
N GLN A 211 -12.80 5.47 12.53
CA GLN A 211 -12.18 4.15 12.53
C GLN A 211 -10.97 4.13 11.57
N LEU A 212 -9.83 3.68 12.07
CA LEU A 212 -8.59 3.55 11.33
C LEU A 212 -8.63 2.31 10.42
N LEU A 213 -8.38 2.54 9.12
CA LEU A 213 -8.14 1.50 8.15
C LEU A 213 -6.71 0.99 8.27
N TRP A 214 -6.50 -0.33 8.21
CA TRP A 214 -5.17 -0.94 8.10
C TRP A 214 -5.05 -1.61 6.74
N GLU A 215 -4.03 -1.21 5.98
CA GLU A 215 -3.80 -1.66 4.61
C GLU A 215 -3.37 -3.12 4.54
N LYS A 216 -2.87 -3.66 5.66
CA LYS A 216 -2.49 -5.05 5.77
C LYS A 216 -2.91 -5.60 7.12
N VAL A 217 -3.58 -6.75 7.09
CA VAL A 217 -3.93 -7.53 8.29
C VAL A 217 -3.52 -8.98 8.05
N GLU A 218 -2.77 -9.56 8.97
CA GLU A 218 -2.27 -10.93 8.92
C GLU A 218 -2.45 -11.62 10.26
N ALA A 219 -2.46 -12.95 10.25
CA ALA A 219 -2.42 -13.76 11.46
C ALA A 219 -1.29 -14.79 11.38
N SER A 220 -0.78 -15.20 12.53
CA SER A 220 0.20 -16.30 12.64
C SER A 220 -0.30 -17.60 12.04
N SER A 221 -1.61 -17.85 12.15
CA SER A 221 -2.33 -18.94 11.52
C SER A 221 -3.82 -18.64 11.44
N SER A 222 -4.57 -19.48 10.72
CA SER A 222 -6.03 -19.44 10.69
C SER A 222 -6.57 -20.84 10.44
N LEU A 223 -7.65 -21.21 11.13
CA LEU A 223 -8.39 -22.43 10.83
C LEU A 223 -9.11 -22.29 9.48
N ASP A 224 -9.20 -23.39 8.73
CA ASP A 224 -9.88 -23.41 7.43
C ASP A 224 -11.30 -22.83 7.53
N LYS A 225 -11.62 -21.85 6.66
CA LYS A 225 -12.87 -21.06 6.59
C LYS A 225 -13.06 -19.99 7.67
N TYR A 226 -12.13 -19.85 8.61
CA TYR A 226 -12.17 -18.86 9.69
C TYR A 226 -10.97 -17.90 9.59
N ASN A 227 -10.83 -17.29 8.42
CA ASN A 227 -9.70 -16.45 8.05
C ASN A 227 -9.70 -15.10 8.77
N ILE A 228 -8.54 -14.45 8.78
CA ILE A 228 -8.32 -13.18 9.48
C ILE A 228 -9.25 -12.05 9.02
N SER A 229 -9.61 -11.99 7.73
CA SER A 229 -10.51 -10.98 7.17
C SER A 229 -11.89 -10.93 7.86
N ASN A 230 -12.31 -12.02 8.51
CA ASN A 230 -13.57 -12.07 9.25
C ASN A 230 -13.61 -11.12 10.46
N ILE A 231 -12.47 -10.63 10.97
CA ILE A 231 -12.49 -9.66 12.08
C ILE A 231 -12.82 -8.23 11.61
N LEU A 232 -12.79 -7.99 10.30
CA LEU A 232 -12.96 -6.67 9.69
C LEU A 232 -14.36 -6.48 9.09
N ASP A 233 -15.16 -7.55 9.02
CA ASP A 233 -16.39 -7.57 8.22
C ASP A 233 -17.64 -7.00 8.92
N ASN A 234 -17.52 -6.59 10.18
CA ASN A 234 -18.63 -6.15 11.04
C ASN A 234 -19.77 -7.17 11.18
N ASN A 235 -19.51 -8.45 10.93
CA ASN A 235 -20.49 -9.51 10.97
C ASN A 235 -20.24 -10.42 12.18
N LYS A 236 -21.04 -10.26 13.23
CA LYS A 236 -20.96 -11.14 14.41
C LYS A 236 -21.12 -12.64 14.11
N ASN A 237 -21.59 -13.04 12.92
CA ASN A 237 -21.76 -14.44 12.54
C ASN A 237 -20.49 -15.09 11.96
N THR A 238 -19.45 -14.30 11.70
CA THR A 238 -18.12 -14.73 11.27
C THR A 238 -17.12 -14.47 12.41
N ALA A 239 -15.94 -15.07 12.29
CA ALA A 239 -14.85 -14.87 13.22
C ALA A 239 -13.53 -15.34 12.59
N TRP A 240 -12.43 -14.77 13.07
CA TRP A 240 -11.13 -15.42 12.96
C TRP A 240 -11.01 -16.47 14.07
N VAL A 241 -10.48 -17.63 13.70
CA VAL A 241 -10.14 -18.72 14.60
C VAL A 241 -8.69 -19.05 14.31
N GLU A 242 -7.85 -19.07 15.35
CA GLU A 242 -6.46 -19.51 15.18
C GLU A 242 -6.40 -20.97 14.69
N GLY A 243 -5.28 -21.36 14.09
CA GLY A 243 -5.15 -22.63 13.36
C GLY A 243 -4.19 -23.64 13.97
N LYS A 244 -3.84 -23.53 15.26
CA LYS A 244 -2.98 -24.48 15.96
C LYS A 244 -3.80 -25.61 16.58
N ASP A 245 -3.11 -26.70 16.91
CA ASP A 245 -3.72 -27.84 17.62
C ASP A 245 -3.75 -27.63 19.16
N ASP A 246 -3.57 -26.39 19.62
CA ASP A 246 -3.54 -26.00 21.04
C ASP A 246 -4.44 -24.78 21.29
N SER A 247 -4.30 -24.15 22.46
CA SER A 247 -5.16 -23.04 22.86
C SER A 247 -4.90 -21.72 22.11
N GLY A 248 -3.91 -21.67 21.21
CA GLY A 248 -3.54 -20.46 20.48
C GLY A 248 -2.76 -19.43 21.32
N ILE A 249 -2.13 -19.84 22.42
CA ILE A 249 -1.24 -18.94 23.17
C ILE A 249 0.00 -18.66 22.31
N ASP A 250 0.45 -17.40 22.32
CA ASP A 250 1.48 -16.81 21.47
C ASP A 250 1.13 -16.71 19.97
N GLU A 251 -0.07 -17.14 19.55
CA GLU A 251 -0.62 -16.76 18.25
C GLU A 251 -0.92 -15.25 18.23
N TRP A 252 -0.84 -14.66 17.04
CA TRP A 252 -0.89 -13.23 16.89
C TRP A 252 -1.67 -12.78 15.66
N ILE A 253 -2.15 -11.53 15.74
CA ILE A 253 -2.72 -10.76 14.63
C ILE A 253 -1.84 -9.53 14.43
N TYR A 254 -1.49 -9.23 13.18
CA TYR A 254 -0.64 -8.11 12.82
C TYR A 254 -1.38 -7.17 11.89
N PHE A 255 -1.41 -5.89 12.25
CA PHE A 255 -1.97 -4.79 11.47
C PHE A 255 -0.83 -3.88 11.03
N GLU A 256 -0.81 -3.47 9.76
CA GLU A 256 0.23 -2.62 9.20
C GLU A 256 -0.33 -1.58 8.22
N SER A 257 0.35 -0.44 8.18
CA SER A 257 0.06 0.70 7.34
C SER A 257 1.34 1.34 6.83
N PRO A 258 1.36 1.85 5.58
CA PRO A 258 2.50 2.61 5.06
C PRO A 258 2.66 3.99 5.72
N ILE A 259 1.60 4.50 6.37
CA ILE A 259 1.59 5.76 7.09
C ILE A 259 1.47 5.54 8.60
N GLU A 260 2.15 6.37 9.39
CA GLU A 260 1.98 6.39 10.84
C GLU A 260 0.55 6.83 11.20
N LYS A 261 -0.09 6.08 12.10
CA LYS A 261 -1.42 6.37 12.63
C LYS A 261 -1.33 6.75 14.11
N THR A 262 -2.29 7.53 14.58
CA THR A 262 -2.48 7.80 16.03
C THR A 262 -3.67 6.99 16.50
N VAL A 263 -3.42 5.93 17.28
CA VAL A 263 -4.42 4.98 17.76
C VAL A 263 -4.79 5.32 19.19
N SER A 264 -5.99 5.86 19.38
CA SER A 264 -6.53 6.27 20.67
C SER A 264 -7.38 5.18 21.33
N LYS A 265 -7.99 4.30 20.54
CA LYS A 265 -8.92 3.28 21.04
C LYS A 265 -8.87 2.00 20.21
N MET A 266 -9.06 0.87 20.87
CA MET A 266 -9.36 -0.42 20.26
C MET A 266 -10.75 -0.91 20.70
N ILE A 267 -11.53 -1.45 19.79
CA ILE A 267 -12.76 -2.20 20.09
C ILE A 267 -12.56 -3.65 19.68
N ILE A 268 -12.76 -4.58 20.60
CA ILE A 268 -12.62 -6.02 20.36
C ILE A 268 -13.90 -6.78 20.68
N SER A 269 -14.36 -7.60 19.72
CA SER A 269 -15.40 -8.61 19.91
C SER A 269 -14.75 -9.95 20.22
N ASN A 270 -14.36 -10.12 21.49
CA ASN A 270 -13.63 -11.29 21.99
C ASN A 270 -14.54 -12.53 22.05
N GLY A 271 -14.10 -13.68 21.51
CA GLY A 271 -14.90 -14.91 21.36
C GLY A 271 -15.77 -14.95 20.11
N TYR A 272 -16.51 -16.06 19.92
CA TYR A 272 -17.41 -16.21 18.77
C TYR A 272 -18.81 -15.63 19.03
N HIS A 273 -19.08 -14.42 18.53
CA HIS A 273 -20.30 -13.66 18.82
C HIS A 273 -21.57 -14.15 18.09
N LYS A 274 -21.46 -15.22 17.29
CA LYS A 274 -22.58 -15.77 16.50
C LYS A 274 -23.71 -16.30 17.37
N SER A 275 -23.37 -16.94 18.48
CA SER A 275 -24.35 -17.46 19.44
C SER A 275 -23.72 -17.64 20.81
N ASN A 276 -24.54 -17.60 21.86
CA ASN A 276 -24.09 -17.84 23.22
C ASN A 276 -23.43 -19.22 23.38
N GLU A 277 -23.93 -20.24 22.67
CA GLU A 277 -23.35 -21.58 22.66
C GLU A 277 -21.93 -21.59 22.10
N LEU A 278 -21.68 -20.91 20.98
CA LEU A 278 -20.33 -20.84 20.40
C LEU A 278 -19.37 -20.02 21.25
N TYR A 279 -19.84 -18.90 21.82
CA TYR A 279 -19.05 -18.08 22.73
C TYR A 279 -18.55 -18.88 23.95
N ILE A 280 -19.41 -19.70 24.55
CA ILE A 280 -19.06 -20.54 25.71
C ILE A 280 -18.17 -21.72 25.31
N ASN A 281 -18.41 -22.33 24.15
CA ASN A 281 -17.71 -23.54 23.74
C ASN A 281 -16.27 -23.30 23.26
N ASN A 282 -15.95 -22.11 22.78
CA ASN A 282 -14.62 -21.74 22.28
C ASN A 282 -13.77 -20.99 23.30
N ASN A 283 -12.45 -21.03 23.15
CA ASN A 283 -11.54 -20.18 23.92
C ASN A 283 -11.73 -18.71 23.53
N ARG A 284 -11.51 -17.83 24.51
CA ARG A 284 -11.62 -16.37 24.40
C ARG A 284 -10.36 -15.77 24.98
N VAL A 285 -9.89 -14.64 24.47
CA VAL A 285 -8.66 -14.03 24.97
C VAL A 285 -8.87 -13.49 26.39
N ASP A 286 -7.94 -13.76 27.30
CA ASP A 286 -7.91 -13.22 28.67
C ASP A 286 -6.87 -12.10 28.80
N LEU A 287 -5.71 -12.27 28.17
CA LEU A 287 -4.64 -11.27 28.14
C LEU A 287 -4.09 -11.12 26.72
N LEU A 288 -4.05 -9.89 26.23
CA LEU A 288 -3.36 -9.50 24.99
C LEU A 288 -2.09 -8.72 25.31
N GLU A 289 -1.02 -9.01 24.61
CA GLU A 289 0.14 -8.12 24.48
C GLU A 289 0.01 -7.37 23.16
N ILE A 290 0.15 -6.05 23.20
CA ILE A 290 0.10 -5.14 22.05
C ILE A 290 1.49 -4.59 21.84
N GLU A 291 2.15 -4.99 20.76
CA GLU A 291 3.47 -4.48 20.35
C GLU A 291 3.31 -3.47 19.21
N THR A 292 3.97 -2.31 19.32
CA THR A 292 3.98 -1.24 18.32
C THR A 292 5.25 -1.26 17.46
N SER A 293 5.29 -0.49 16.38
CA SER A 293 6.39 -0.54 15.40
C SER A 293 7.75 -0.07 15.93
N ASP A 294 7.77 0.69 17.02
CA ASP A 294 8.98 1.08 17.74
C ASP A 294 9.48 0.00 18.73
N GLY A 295 8.77 -1.13 18.82
CA GLY A 295 9.05 -2.25 19.72
C GLY A 295 8.56 -2.03 21.15
N SER A 296 7.80 -0.96 21.42
CA SER A 296 7.12 -0.80 22.71
C SER A 296 5.98 -1.80 22.84
N SER A 297 5.71 -2.26 24.06
CA SER A 297 4.65 -3.24 24.32
C SER A 297 3.82 -2.88 25.55
N ILE A 298 2.52 -3.15 25.48
CA ILE A 298 1.59 -3.02 26.61
C ILE A 298 0.75 -4.29 26.73
N GLU A 299 0.46 -4.73 27.95
CA GLU A 299 -0.45 -5.84 28.21
C GLU A 299 -1.83 -5.34 28.62
N ILE A 300 -2.88 -5.92 28.05
CA ILE A 300 -4.28 -5.55 28.28
C ILE A 300 -5.08 -6.80 28.61
N GLY A 301 -5.64 -6.81 29.82
CA GLY A 301 -6.61 -7.82 30.24
C GLY A 301 -7.97 -7.56 29.59
N ILE A 302 -8.59 -8.61 29.09
CA ILE A 302 -9.88 -8.56 28.41
C ILE A 302 -10.96 -9.11 29.35
N VAL A 303 -12.07 -8.38 29.50
CA VAL A 303 -13.16 -8.82 30.38
C VAL A 303 -13.95 -9.96 29.71
N ASP A 304 -14.23 -11.05 30.43
CA ASP A 304 -14.97 -12.20 29.89
C ASP A 304 -16.48 -11.93 29.82
N HIS A 305 -16.94 -11.22 28.78
CA HIS A 305 -18.36 -11.13 28.45
C HIS A 305 -18.64 -11.03 26.94
N MET A 306 -19.80 -11.53 26.52
CA MET A 306 -20.23 -11.55 25.12
C MET A 306 -20.81 -10.20 24.65
N LEU A 307 -20.02 -9.13 24.78
CA LEU A 307 -20.28 -7.80 24.20
C LEU A 307 -18.97 -7.25 23.65
N PRO A 308 -19.00 -6.35 22.64
CA PRO A 308 -17.80 -5.61 22.25
C PRO A 308 -17.20 -4.87 23.45
N ILE A 309 -15.87 -4.92 23.56
CA ILE A 309 -15.11 -4.31 24.64
C ILE A 309 -14.35 -3.13 24.07
N GLU A 310 -14.57 -1.94 24.63
CA GLU A 310 -13.84 -0.74 24.28
C GLU A 310 -12.64 -0.58 25.22
N ILE A 311 -11.46 -0.38 24.62
CA ILE A 311 -10.19 -0.19 25.30
C ILE A 311 -9.63 1.15 24.83
N GLU A 312 -9.73 2.17 25.69
CA GLU A 312 -9.10 3.46 25.46
C GLU A 312 -7.65 3.41 25.95
N PHE A 313 -6.72 3.83 25.11
CA PHE A 313 -5.32 3.96 25.51
C PHE A 313 -5.14 5.27 26.27
N GLU A 314 -4.57 5.21 27.48
CA GLU A 314 -4.32 6.40 28.30
C GLU A 314 -3.49 7.45 27.53
N GLU A 315 -2.51 6.97 26.77
CA GLU A 315 -1.75 7.76 25.80
C GLU A 315 -1.93 7.13 24.41
N PRO A 316 -2.36 7.90 23.39
CA PRO A 316 -2.54 7.38 22.04
C PRO A 316 -1.25 6.77 21.48
N LEU A 317 -1.35 5.58 20.89
CA LEU A 317 -0.24 4.87 20.27
C LEU A 317 0.05 5.50 18.91
N LYS A 318 1.23 6.10 18.74
CA LYS A 318 1.69 6.56 17.42
C LYS A 318 2.50 5.46 16.77
N THR A 319 1.92 4.82 15.77
CA THR A 319 2.51 3.63 15.17
C THR A 319 2.01 3.41 13.75
N ASN A 320 2.83 2.78 12.91
CA ASN A 320 2.42 2.29 11.60
C ASN A 320 2.16 0.77 11.61
N SER A 321 2.36 0.09 12.74
CA SER A 321 1.93 -1.30 12.94
C SER A 321 1.49 -1.62 14.37
N ILE A 322 0.60 -2.60 14.51
CA ILE A 322 0.18 -3.17 15.78
C ILE A 322 0.23 -4.69 15.67
N LYS A 323 0.92 -5.34 16.59
CA LYS A 323 0.88 -6.80 16.76
C LYS A 323 0.16 -7.15 18.05
N LEU A 324 -0.96 -7.84 17.94
CA LEU A 324 -1.73 -8.37 19.06
C LEU A 324 -1.31 -9.82 19.29
N ILE A 325 -0.76 -10.14 20.45
CA ILE A 325 -0.27 -11.48 20.80
C ILE A 325 -1.14 -12.03 21.94
N ILE A 326 -1.66 -13.24 21.79
CA ILE A 326 -2.48 -13.90 22.80
C ILE A 326 -1.56 -14.42 23.91
N LYS A 327 -1.69 -13.89 25.13
CA LYS A 327 -0.85 -14.30 26.27
C LYS A 327 -1.53 -15.27 27.22
N SER A 328 -2.85 -15.19 27.33
CA SER A 328 -3.69 -16.16 28.05
C SER A 328 -5.11 -16.17 27.49
N VAL A 329 -5.85 -17.22 27.82
CA VAL A 329 -7.22 -17.42 27.35
C VAL A 329 -8.15 -17.82 28.50
N PHE A 330 -9.41 -17.41 28.41
CA PHE A 330 -10.51 -18.06 29.10
C PHE A 330 -10.86 -19.34 28.34
N SER A 331 -10.69 -20.48 29.01
CA SER A 331 -11.00 -21.77 28.38
C SER A 331 -12.49 -21.90 28.06
N GLY A 332 -12.78 -22.41 26.86
CA GLY A 332 -14.10 -22.83 26.41
C GLY A 332 -14.48 -24.20 26.97
N GLU A 333 -15.76 -24.56 26.85
CA GLU A 333 -16.27 -25.84 27.34
C GLU A 333 -16.00 -27.02 26.40
N LYS A 334 -15.64 -26.78 25.13
CA LYS A 334 -15.60 -27.83 24.11
C LYS A 334 -14.41 -27.79 23.16
N TYR A 335 -14.06 -26.61 22.67
CA TYR A 335 -13.02 -26.42 21.66
C TYR A 335 -11.84 -25.69 22.28
N ASP A 336 -10.63 -26.13 21.95
CA ASP A 336 -9.42 -25.44 22.37
C ASP A 336 -9.10 -24.24 21.46
N ASP A 337 -9.82 -24.08 20.34
CA ASP A 337 -9.54 -22.99 19.43
C ASP A 337 -9.92 -21.62 20.01
N THR A 338 -9.00 -20.65 19.94
CA THR A 338 -9.24 -19.26 20.35
C THR A 338 -9.87 -18.44 19.23
N VAL A 339 -10.90 -17.67 19.57
CA VAL A 339 -11.75 -17.00 18.58
C VAL A 339 -11.87 -15.50 18.85
N ILE A 340 -11.80 -14.71 17.78
CA ILE A 340 -12.09 -13.27 17.80
C ILE A 340 -13.07 -12.95 16.66
N SER A 341 -14.22 -12.38 17.00
CA SER A 341 -15.26 -12.02 16.03
C SER A 341 -15.08 -10.64 15.40
N GLY A 342 -14.21 -9.79 15.93
CA GLY A 342 -14.02 -8.44 15.38
C GLY A 342 -12.98 -7.61 16.12
N ILE A 343 -12.25 -6.78 15.38
CA ILE A 343 -11.30 -5.78 15.92
C ILE A 343 -11.44 -4.48 15.13
N LYS A 344 -11.47 -3.35 15.85
CA LYS A 344 -11.45 -2.00 15.27
C LYS A 344 -10.48 -1.12 16.03
N PHE A 345 -9.89 -0.15 15.34
CA PHE A 345 -9.02 0.87 15.92
C PHE A 345 -9.56 2.26 15.56
N TYR A 346 -9.37 3.25 16.43
CA TYR A 346 -9.78 4.64 16.24
C TYR A 346 -8.70 5.61 16.69
#